data_AF-A0A3M7R458-F1
#
_entry.id   AF-A0A3M7R458-F1
#
_cell.length_a   1.000
_cell.length_b   1.000
_cell.length_c   1.000
_cell.angle_alpha   90.00
_cell.angle_beta   90.00
_cell.angle_gamma   90.00
#
_symmetry.space_group_name_H-M   'P 1'
#
loop_
_entity.id
_entity.type
_entity.pdbx_description
1 polymer ?
#
loop_
_entity_poly.entity_id
_entity_poly.type
_entity_poly.pdbx_seq_one_letter_code
_entity_poly.pdbx_strand_id
1 'polypeptide(L)'
;MNLYLLTFSILMIKLSKGSDSTSYLNDFWSMTERVGRKKPKSNPDHLPTPNGCGSYDFRIDFDRLNMHDITKCCNEHDTCYATCNKKKQDCDNLFRKCLLNFCDVKQKQIKINLLESVCLEVANFMHDMVKMFGCPVYGSSQKSACLC
;
A
#
# COMPACT_ATOMS: atom_id res chain seq x y z
N MET A 1 5.11 -28.37 -40.17
CA MET A 1 4.05 -28.04 -39.19
C MET A 1 4.66 -28.20 -37.81
N ASN A 2 4.91 -27.10 -37.11
CA ASN A 2 5.85 -27.05 -35.98
C ASN A 2 5.20 -27.60 -34.70
N LEU A 3 5.71 -28.72 -34.18
CA LEU A 3 5.19 -29.42 -33.00
C LEU A 3 5.14 -28.50 -31.76
N TYR A 4 6.00 -27.48 -31.70
CA TYR A 4 6.05 -26.48 -30.62
C TYR A 4 4.85 -25.51 -30.61
N LEU A 5 4.22 -25.22 -31.75
CA LEU A 5 3.04 -24.35 -31.81
C LEU A 5 1.76 -25.08 -31.38
N LEU A 6 1.70 -26.39 -31.62
CA LEU A 6 0.61 -27.25 -31.15
C LEU A 6 0.67 -27.43 -29.63
N THR A 7 1.86 -27.63 -29.06
CA THR A 7 2.01 -27.74 -27.61
C THR A 7 1.71 -26.42 -26.88
N PHE A 8 2.07 -25.27 -27.45
CA PHE A 8 1.70 -23.96 -26.91
C PHE A 8 0.19 -23.72 -26.91
N SER A 9 -0.49 -24.05 -28.02
CA SER A 9 -1.95 -23.93 -28.12
C SER A 9 -2.66 -24.81 -27.08
N ILE A 10 -2.17 -26.04 -26.87
CA ILE A 10 -2.71 -26.97 -25.87
C ILE A 10 -2.42 -26.49 -24.43
N LEU A 11 -1.25 -25.88 -24.18
CA LEU A 11 -0.89 -25.32 -22.87
C LEU A 11 -1.79 -24.13 -22.52
N MET A 12 -2.10 -23.25 -23.47
CA MET A 12 -3.02 -22.12 -23.25
C MET A 12 -4.47 -22.57 -23.04
N ILE A 13 -4.91 -23.65 -23.70
CA ILE A 13 -6.23 -24.27 -23.46
C ILE A 13 -6.30 -24.94 -22.07
N LYS A 14 -5.19 -25.50 -21.57
CA LYS A 14 -5.10 -26.04 -20.20
C LYS A 14 -5.08 -24.94 -19.12
N LEU A 15 -4.55 -23.75 -19.43
CA LEU A 15 -4.56 -22.61 -18.52
C LEU A 15 -5.89 -21.85 -18.50
N SER A 16 -6.76 -21.98 -19.52
CA SER A 16 -8.08 -21.31 -19.55
C SER A 16 -9.20 -22.11 -18.88
N LYS A 17 -9.00 -23.40 -18.60
CA LYS A 17 -9.99 -24.28 -17.93
C LYS A 17 -9.90 -24.21 -16.40
N GLY A 18 -9.99 -23.00 -15.86
CA GLY A 18 -9.85 -22.77 -14.41
C GLY A 18 -10.67 -21.59 -13.88
N SER A 19 -11.88 -21.34 -14.40
CA SER A 19 -12.82 -20.41 -13.76
C SER A 19 -14.14 -21.11 -13.47
N ASP A 20 -14.21 -21.70 -12.28
CA ASP A 20 -15.42 -22.31 -11.75
C ASP A 20 -16.38 -21.19 -11.31
N SER A 21 -17.51 -21.03 -12.02
CA SER A 21 -18.53 -20.00 -11.78
C SER A 21 -19.17 -20.10 -10.39
N THR A 22 -19.04 -21.25 -9.75
CA THR A 22 -19.47 -21.48 -8.36
C THR A 22 -18.61 -20.71 -7.35
N SER A 23 -17.32 -20.48 -7.62
CA SER A 23 -16.45 -19.67 -6.74
C SER A 23 -16.90 -18.22 -6.67
N TYR A 24 -17.25 -17.61 -7.81
CA TYR A 24 -17.75 -16.24 -7.89
C TYR A 24 -19.08 -16.04 -7.15
N LEU A 25 -19.99 -17.01 -7.20
CA LEU A 25 -21.26 -16.94 -6.48
C LEU A 25 -21.08 -17.13 -4.97
N ASN A 26 -20.18 -18.02 -4.55
CA ASN A 26 -19.82 -18.18 -3.14
C ASN A 26 -19.12 -16.92 -2.59
N ASP A 27 -18.23 -16.31 -3.38
CA ASP A 27 -17.58 -15.05 -3.04
C ASP A 27 -18.59 -13.90 -2.97
N PHE A 28 -19.53 -13.83 -3.90
CA PHE A 28 -20.62 -12.86 -3.90
C PHE A 28 -21.54 -13.02 -2.67
N TRP A 29 -21.91 -14.25 -2.31
CA TRP A 29 -22.70 -14.53 -1.10
C TRP A 29 -21.94 -14.19 0.19
N SER A 30 -20.63 -14.47 0.25
CA SER A 30 -19.78 -14.04 1.37
C SER A 30 -19.68 -12.50 1.49
N MET A 31 -19.87 -11.78 0.39
CA MET A 31 -19.85 -10.32 0.35
C MET A 31 -21.15 -9.71 0.90
N THR A 32 -22.30 -10.33 0.65
CA THR A 32 -23.61 -9.87 1.17
C THR A 32 -23.76 -10.10 2.67
N GLU A 33 -23.08 -11.11 3.25
CA GLU A 33 -23.03 -11.33 4.71
C GLU A 33 -22.25 -10.23 5.48
N ARG A 34 -21.41 -9.43 4.81
CA ARG A 34 -20.70 -8.29 5.44
C ARG A 34 -21.57 -7.05 5.64
N VAL A 35 -22.77 -7.00 5.04
CA VAL A 35 -23.67 -5.84 5.04
C VAL A 35 -24.27 -5.57 6.44
N GLY A 36 -24.06 -6.47 7.42
CA GLY A 36 -24.53 -6.31 8.81
C GLY A 36 -23.48 -5.95 9.87
N ARG A 37 -22.19 -5.78 9.54
CA ARG A 37 -21.18 -5.43 10.56
C ARG A 37 -21.31 -3.96 10.97
N LYS A 38 -21.60 -3.71 12.25
CA LYS A 38 -21.50 -2.37 12.84
C LYS A 38 -20.11 -1.79 12.55
N LYS A 39 -20.05 -0.53 12.12
CA LYS A 39 -18.76 0.15 11.93
C LYS A 39 -18.02 0.16 13.28
N PRO A 40 -16.73 -0.25 13.30
CA PRO A 40 -15.93 -0.19 14.52
C PRO A 40 -15.89 1.23 15.07
N LYS A 41 -15.89 1.35 16.41
CA LYS A 41 -15.78 2.65 17.09
C LYS A 41 -14.31 2.96 17.34
N SER A 42 -13.96 4.25 17.37
CA SER A 42 -12.59 4.65 17.73
C SER A 42 -12.28 4.20 19.16
N ASN A 43 -11.10 3.62 19.35
CA ASN A 43 -10.56 3.31 20.68
C ASN A 43 -10.01 4.60 21.32
N PRO A 44 -10.59 5.12 22.41
CA PRO A 44 -10.12 6.34 23.06
C PRO A 44 -8.74 6.18 23.73
N ASP A 45 -8.34 4.95 24.05
CA ASP A 45 -7.06 4.64 24.70
C ASP A 45 -5.93 4.39 23.68
N HIS A 46 -6.24 4.44 22.37
CA HIS A 46 -5.25 4.26 21.32
C HIS A 46 -4.58 5.59 20.97
N LEU A 47 -3.26 5.65 21.17
CA LEU A 47 -2.42 6.74 20.68
C LEU A 47 -1.60 6.28 19.46
N PRO A 48 -1.85 6.84 18.26
CA PRO A 48 -1.02 6.60 17.09
C PRO A 48 0.44 6.90 17.38
N THR A 49 1.32 5.90 17.21
CA THR A 49 2.76 6.06 17.42
C THR A 49 3.50 5.77 16.11
N PRO A 50 3.96 6.81 15.39
CA PRO A 50 4.74 6.64 14.16
C PRO A 50 6.07 5.93 14.41
N ASN A 51 6.56 5.17 13.43
CA ASN A 51 7.78 4.37 13.56
C ASN A 51 8.86 4.67 12.50
N GLY A 52 8.65 5.71 11.69
CA GLY A 52 9.50 6.11 10.57
C GLY A 52 9.17 5.36 9.28
N CYS A 53 10.15 5.23 8.39
CA CYS A 53 9.98 4.47 7.14
C CYS A 53 10.36 2.99 7.35
N GLY A 54 9.65 2.33 8.27
CA GLY A 54 9.89 0.96 8.66
C GLY A 54 8.65 0.08 8.62
N SER A 55 8.86 -1.22 8.48
CA SER A 55 7.82 -2.23 8.66
C SER A 55 8.46 -3.45 9.30
N TYR A 56 7.88 -3.91 10.42
CA TYR A 56 8.46 -4.98 11.23
C TYR A 56 9.91 -4.66 11.64
N ASP A 57 10.85 -5.58 11.37
CA ASP A 57 12.28 -5.46 11.68
C ASP A 57 13.08 -4.73 10.60
N PHE A 58 12.45 -4.34 9.48
CA PHE A 58 13.11 -3.62 8.41
C PHE A 58 12.85 -2.12 8.54
N ARG A 59 13.91 -1.32 8.62
CA ARG A 59 13.86 0.14 8.68
C ARG A 59 14.85 0.73 7.68
N ILE A 60 14.37 1.66 6.87
CA ILE A 60 15.25 2.51 6.07
C ILE A 60 15.49 3.79 6.85
N ASP A 61 16.75 4.02 7.23
CA ASP A 61 17.17 5.25 7.90
C ASP A 61 17.43 6.34 6.85
N PHE A 62 16.36 7.04 6.49
CA PHE A 62 16.43 8.20 5.58
C PHE A 62 17.04 9.44 6.23
N ASP A 63 17.14 9.47 7.57
CA ASP A 63 17.76 10.58 8.29
C ASP A 63 19.28 10.59 8.07
N ARG A 64 19.91 9.40 8.02
CA ARG A 64 21.31 9.26 7.59
C ARG A 64 21.57 9.68 6.14
N LEU A 65 20.52 9.73 5.32
CA LEU A 65 20.59 10.14 3.92
C LEU A 65 20.21 11.61 3.72
N ASN A 66 20.04 12.40 4.79
CA ASN A 66 19.55 13.79 4.77
C ASN A 66 18.18 13.96 4.09
N MET A 67 17.32 12.93 4.17
CA MET A 67 15.98 12.89 3.58
C MET A 67 14.88 12.93 4.65
N HIS A 68 15.00 13.82 5.64
CA HIS A 68 14.05 13.96 6.76
C HIS A 68 12.59 14.15 6.35
N ASP A 69 12.36 14.79 5.20
CA ASP A 69 11.01 15.00 4.66
C ASP A 69 10.32 13.68 4.25
N ILE A 70 11.09 12.66 3.84
CA ILE A 70 10.55 11.32 3.54
C ILE A 70 10.13 10.62 4.84
N THR A 71 10.96 10.71 5.90
CA THR A 71 10.61 10.21 7.24
C THR A 71 9.29 10.83 7.73
N LYS A 72 9.07 12.12 7.46
CA LYS A 72 7.80 12.79 7.77
C LYS A 72 6.62 12.18 7.01
N CYS A 73 6.75 11.91 5.71
CA CYS A 73 5.71 11.25 4.93
C CYS A 73 5.35 9.86 5.47
N CYS A 74 6.36 9.09 5.89
CA CYS A 74 6.13 7.79 6.51
C CYS A 74 5.38 7.91 7.84
N ASN A 75 5.76 8.88 8.69
CA ASN A 75 5.07 9.10 9.96
C ASN A 75 3.60 9.53 9.79
N GLU A 76 3.30 10.31 8.75
CA GLU A 76 1.92 10.68 8.38
C GLU A 76 1.12 9.46 7.90
N HIS A 77 1.76 8.54 7.15
CA HIS A 77 1.16 7.29 6.68
C HIS A 77 0.83 6.35 7.85
N ASP A 78 1.77 6.14 8.78
CA ASP A 78 1.56 5.37 10.01
C ASP A 78 0.38 5.90 10.83
N THR A 79 0.34 7.22 11.02
CA THR A 79 -0.76 7.89 11.75
C THR A 79 -2.10 7.67 11.05
N CYS A 80 -2.12 7.73 9.71
CA CYS A 80 -3.32 7.46 8.93
C CYS A 80 -3.80 6.01 9.10
N TYR A 81 -2.89 5.04 9.04
CA TYR A 81 -3.18 3.62 9.29
C TYR A 81 -3.69 3.37 10.71
N ALA A 82 -3.19 4.13 11.69
CA ALA A 82 -3.60 4.08 13.09
C ALA A 82 -4.87 4.90 13.39
N THR A 83 -5.50 5.52 12.40
CA THR A 83 -6.77 6.24 12.60
C THR A 83 -7.94 5.33 12.26
N CYS A 84 -8.82 5.08 13.23
CA CYS A 84 -9.94 4.16 13.06
C CYS A 84 -10.84 4.54 11.87
N ASN A 85 -11.23 3.54 11.07
CA ASN A 85 -12.07 3.66 9.88
C ASN A 85 -11.47 4.46 8.71
N LYS A 86 -10.20 4.89 8.77
CA LYS A 86 -9.52 5.40 7.57
C LYS A 86 -9.31 4.26 6.59
N LYS A 87 -9.65 4.47 5.32
CA LYS A 87 -9.42 3.48 4.28
C LYS A 87 -7.94 3.43 3.95
N LYS A 88 -7.38 2.23 3.86
CA LYS A 88 -5.99 2.00 3.43
C LYS A 88 -5.63 2.79 2.16
N GLN A 89 -6.49 2.71 1.14
CA GLN A 89 -6.27 3.39 -0.13
C GLN A 89 -6.16 4.92 0.01
N ASP A 90 -6.95 5.53 0.91
CA ASP A 90 -6.88 6.97 1.15
C ASP A 90 -5.53 7.33 1.80
N CYS A 91 -5.07 6.52 2.75
CA CYS A 91 -3.76 6.68 3.38
C CYS A 91 -2.60 6.50 2.36
N ASP A 92 -2.64 5.46 1.53
CA ASP A 92 -1.62 5.21 0.52
C ASP A 92 -1.54 6.35 -0.51
N ASN A 93 -2.69 6.90 -0.90
CA ASN A 93 -2.75 8.04 -1.82
C ASN A 93 -2.20 9.33 -1.18
N LEU A 94 -2.46 9.55 0.12
CA LEU A 94 -1.87 10.68 0.86
C LEU A 94 -0.35 10.53 0.96
N PHE A 95 0.13 9.33 1.24
CA PHE A 95 1.55 9.01 1.29
C PHE A 95 2.25 9.30 -0.05
N ARG A 96 1.68 8.83 -1.17
CA ARG A 96 2.19 9.14 -2.51
C ARG A 96 2.29 10.65 -2.76
N LYS A 97 1.23 11.40 -2.43
CA LYS A 97 1.22 12.86 -2.60
C LYS A 97 2.31 13.52 -1.78
N CYS A 98 2.53 13.06 -0.54
CA CYS A 98 3.62 13.57 0.30
C CYS A 98 5.00 13.33 -0.34
N LEU A 99 5.26 12.12 -0.82
CA LEU A 99 6.53 11.76 -1.49
C LEU A 99 6.77 12.57 -2.77
N LEU A 100 5.73 12.78 -3.59
CA LEU A 100 5.86 13.57 -4.83
C LEU A 100 6.12 15.05 -4.53
N ASN A 101 5.44 15.63 -3.54
CA ASN A 101 5.68 17.00 -3.11
C ASN A 101 7.12 17.20 -2.62
N PHE A 102 7.72 16.20 -1.96
CA PHE A 102 9.13 16.24 -1.59
C PHE A 102 10.04 16.37 -2.82
N CYS A 103 9.77 15.60 -3.87
CA CYS A 103 10.53 15.69 -5.13
C CYS A 103 10.44 17.08 -5.77
N ASP A 104 9.24 17.67 -5.80
CA ASP A 104 9.02 19.02 -6.34
C ASP A 104 9.79 20.10 -5.56
N VAL A 105 9.84 19.99 -4.22
CA VAL A 105 10.59 20.93 -3.38
C VAL A 105 12.10 20.78 -3.60
N LYS A 106 12.61 19.55 -3.72
CA LYS A 106 14.04 19.28 -3.95
C LYS A 106 14.50 19.71 -5.34
N GLN A 107 13.66 19.53 -6.38
CA GLN A 107 13.92 20.02 -7.73
C GLN A 107 14.15 21.54 -7.74
N LYS A 108 13.37 22.30 -6.96
CA LYS A 108 13.55 23.76 -6.85
C LYS A 108 14.85 24.16 -6.14
N GLN A 109 15.37 23.29 -5.27
CA GLN A 109 16.63 23.52 -4.54
C GLN A 109 17.87 23.12 -5.35
N ILE A 110 17.77 22.08 -6.18
CA ILE A 110 18.89 21.51 -6.94
C ILE A 110 18.56 21.60 -8.44
N LYS A 111 19.17 22.54 -9.16
CA LYS A 111 18.97 22.78 -10.62
C LYS A 111 19.61 21.68 -11.50
N ILE A 112 19.38 20.40 -11.20
CA ILE A 112 19.89 19.25 -11.96
C ILE A 112 18.71 18.33 -12.29
N ASN A 113 18.27 18.34 -13.55
CA ASN A 113 17.08 17.62 -14.03
C ASN A 113 17.16 16.08 -13.87
N LEU A 114 18.38 15.51 -13.81
CA LEU A 114 18.57 14.06 -13.64
C LEU A 114 18.14 13.54 -12.26
N LEU A 115 18.13 14.39 -11.24
CA LEU A 115 17.75 14.01 -9.88
C LEU A 115 16.22 13.93 -9.69
N GLU A 116 15.47 14.68 -10.50
CA GLU A 116 14.01 14.73 -10.44
C GLU A 116 13.37 13.42 -10.88
N SER A 117 13.77 12.90 -12.05
CA SER A 117 13.21 11.65 -12.58
C SER A 117 13.45 10.47 -11.63
N VAL A 118 14.64 10.40 -11.02
CA VAL A 118 14.99 9.37 -10.05
C VAL A 118 14.16 9.52 -8.76
N CYS A 119 13.96 10.74 -8.28
CA CYS A 119 13.12 10.99 -7.10
C CYS A 119 11.68 10.51 -7.33
N LEU A 120 11.09 10.87 -8.48
CA LEU A 120 9.74 10.46 -8.84
C LEU A 120 9.61 8.93 -8.94
N GLU A 121 10.61 8.25 -9.50
CA GLU A 121 10.63 6.79 -9.59
C GLU A 121 10.72 6.13 -8.21
N VAL A 122 11.59 6.62 -7.33
CA VAL A 122 11.68 6.13 -5.94
C VAL A 122 10.36 6.36 -5.19
N ALA A 123 9.75 7.55 -5.33
CA ALA A 123 8.45 7.85 -4.72
C ALA A 123 7.35 6.90 -5.19
N ASN A 124 7.31 6.59 -6.49
CA ASN A 124 6.38 5.62 -7.07
C ASN A 124 6.62 4.22 -6.52
N PHE A 125 7.89 3.79 -6.49
CA PHE A 125 8.28 2.49 -5.97
C PHE A 125 7.86 2.31 -4.51
N MET A 126 8.15 3.30 -3.64
CA MET A 126 7.73 3.26 -2.23
C MET A 126 6.21 3.14 -2.08
N HIS A 127 5.45 3.90 -2.87
CA HIS A 127 3.99 3.80 -2.90
C HIS A 127 3.50 2.41 -3.33
N ASP A 128 4.13 1.81 -4.34
CA ASP A 128 3.74 0.48 -4.83
C ASP A 128 4.07 -0.61 -3.80
N MET A 129 5.19 -0.48 -3.07
CA MET A 129 5.52 -1.35 -1.95
C MET A 129 4.46 -1.31 -0.84
N VAL A 130 3.99 -0.13 -0.42
CA VAL A 130 2.94 -0.06 0.62
C VAL A 130 1.59 -0.57 0.12
N LYS A 131 1.29 -0.45 -1.17
CA LYS A 131 0.09 -1.04 -1.77
C LYS A 131 0.16 -2.57 -1.76
N MET A 132 1.29 -3.13 -2.19
CA MET A 132 1.50 -4.56 -2.32
C MET A 132 1.63 -5.26 -0.97
N PHE A 133 2.35 -4.67 -0.02
CA PHE A 133 2.73 -5.32 1.23
C PHE A 133 2.08 -4.72 2.49
N GLY A 134 1.33 -3.63 2.39
CA GLY A 134 0.85 -2.88 3.56
C GLY A 134 -0.40 -3.45 4.25
N CYS A 135 -1.10 -4.44 3.68
CA CYS A 135 -2.35 -4.96 4.25
C CYS A 135 -2.21 -5.52 5.69
N PRO A 136 -1.18 -6.33 6.02
CA PRO A 136 -0.98 -6.82 7.37
C PRO A 136 -0.81 -5.70 8.40
N VAL A 137 0.03 -4.70 8.08
CA VAL A 137 0.33 -3.54 8.95
C VAL A 137 -0.89 -2.64 9.12
N TYR A 138 -1.62 -2.37 8.04
CA TYR A 138 -2.89 -1.65 8.10
C TYR A 138 -3.90 -2.38 8.99
N GLY A 139 -4.02 -3.70 8.83
CA GLY A 139 -4.95 -4.52 9.61
C GLY A 139 -4.63 -4.53 11.10
N SER A 140 -3.35 -4.66 11.49
CA SER A 140 -2.94 -4.59 12.90
C SER A 140 -3.15 -3.20 13.50
N SER A 141 -2.88 -2.15 12.72
CA SER A 141 -3.12 -0.75 13.13
C SER A 141 -4.60 -0.49 13.38
N GLN A 142 -5.49 -0.93 12.46
CA GLN A 142 -6.94 -0.79 12.63
C GLN A 142 -7.48 -1.59 13.82
N LYS A 143 -6.95 -2.79 14.10
CA LYS A 143 -7.33 -3.57 15.30
C LYS A 143 -6.97 -2.88 16.60
N SER A 144 -5.91 -2.08 16.61
CA SER A 144 -5.48 -1.31 17.78
C SER A 144 -6.29 -0.02 17.93
N ALA A 145 -6.56 0.63 16.80
CA ALA A 145 -7.27 1.90 16.71
C ALA A 145 -8.79 1.79 16.88
N CYS A 146 -9.37 0.62 16.61
CA CYS A 146 -10.81 0.42 16.61
C CYS A 146 -11.26 -0.64 17.62
N LEU A 147 -12.42 -0.41 18.22
CA LEU A 147 -13.19 -1.37 19.00
C LEU A 147 -14.32 -1.95 18.13
N CYS A 148 -14.35 -3.28 18.01
CA CYS A 148 -15.32 -4.03 17.20
C CYS A 148 -16.54 -4.47 18.03
#